data_AF-A0A9P1CHL4-F1
#
_entry.id   AF-A0A9P1CHL4-F1
#
_cell.length_a   1.000
_cell.length_b   1.000
_cell.length_c   1.000
_cell.angle_alpha   90.00
_cell.angle_beta   90.00
_cell.angle_gamma   90.00
#
_symmetry.space_group_name_H-M   'P 1'
#
loop_
_entity.id
_entity.type
_entity.pdbx_description
1 polymer ?
#
loop_
_entity_poly.entity_id
_entity_poly.type
_entity_poly.pdbx_seq_one_letter_code
_entity_poly.pdbx_strand_id
1 'polypeptide(L)'
;MVVDSGQPFLLRLLSQWLEVFEDPDVACLVNATDSFATGVNVGVGDPLPRTPQVFPPKVKHWKLDGTEFNPIADNYMSGQLSAKELEEKFREEEALGRMEPSKMSVLRARYGGRLRVAAMAAISKPDGGVRPLHDATHSVMVNHAIKYRDQLQCPGPAEVAAVVREAVETREAVFCVSADIRVVWINKVGTFGVSSAPYWWSKLFALIGRFVGHVMQTAAYWHLVYVDDLHGAFTGPLKFELLWVWLLAFEVIGTPFGYHKFKGGTTGMKLF
;
A
#
# COMPACT_ATOMS: atom_id res chain seq x y z
N MET A 1 -5.76 -6.14 23.23
CA MET A 1 -5.13 -5.79 21.94
C MET A 1 -5.47 -4.33 21.66
N VAL A 2 -4.48 -3.47 21.41
CA VAL A 2 -4.67 -2.03 21.21
C VAL A 2 -4.36 -1.71 19.76
N VAL A 3 -5.28 -1.02 19.09
CA VAL A 3 -5.09 -0.50 17.73
C VAL A 3 -4.59 0.94 17.85
N ASP A 4 -3.45 1.25 17.22
CA ASP A 4 -2.92 2.61 17.19
C ASP A 4 -3.87 3.54 16.41
N SER A 5 -3.95 4.81 16.82
CA SER A 5 -4.89 5.76 16.22
C SER A 5 -4.65 5.92 14.72
N GLY A 6 -5.71 5.84 13.91
CA GLY A 6 -5.63 5.97 12.46
C GLY A 6 -5.08 4.75 11.71
N GLN A 7 -4.80 3.64 12.40
CA GLN A 7 -4.33 2.40 11.80
C GLN A 7 -5.41 1.31 11.87
N PRO A 8 -5.60 0.50 10.81
CA PRO A 8 -6.44 -0.69 10.90
C PRO A 8 -5.68 -1.88 11.51
N PHE A 9 -4.35 -1.84 11.45
CA PHE A 9 -3.49 -2.95 11.86
C PHE A 9 -3.13 -2.90 13.35
N LEU A 10 -2.95 -4.08 13.94
CA LEU A 10 -2.43 -4.28 15.28
C LEU A 10 -0.90 -4.23 15.28
N LEU A 11 -0.35 -3.06 15.00
CA LEU A 11 1.08 -2.83 14.77
C LEU A 11 1.96 -3.31 15.94
N ARG A 12 1.52 -3.09 17.18
CA ARG A 12 2.26 -3.52 18.38
C ARG A 12 2.29 -5.05 18.53
N LEU A 13 1.20 -5.73 18.16
CA LEU A 13 1.16 -7.19 18.16
C LEU A 13 2.11 -7.75 17.10
N LEU A 14 2.05 -7.17 15.89
CA LEU A 14 2.96 -7.53 14.80
C LEU A 14 4.42 -7.29 15.20
N SER A 15 4.72 -6.15 15.85
CA SER A 15 6.08 -5.82 16.33
C SER A 15 6.60 -6.86 17.32
N GLN A 16 5.82 -7.20 18.34
CA GLN A 16 6.23 -8.19 19.35
C GLN A 16 6.55 -9.54 18.71
N TRP A 17 5.73 -9.98 17.74
CA TRP A 17 6.00 -11.22 17.04
C TRP A 17 7.29 -11.14 16.25
N LEU A 18 7.44 -10.12 15.42
CA LEU A 18 8.58 -9.98 14.52
C LEU A 18 9.90 -9.68 15.27
N GLU A 19 9.84 -9.06 16.44
CA GLU A 19 10.99 -8.92 17.35
C GLU A 19 11.52 -10.27 17.83
N VAL A 20 10.64 -11.22 18.16
CA VAL A 20 11.03 -12.58 18.56
C VAL A 20 11.71 -13.33 17.40
N PHE A 21 11.31 -13.05 16.17
CA PHE A 21 11.92 -13.63 14.96
C PHE A 21 13.08 -12.79 14.41
N GLU A 22 13.55 -11.79 15.16
CA GLU A 22 14.68 -10.92 14.79
C GLU A 22 14.51 -10.26 13.41
N ASP A 23 13.28 -9.89 13.06
CA ASP A 23 12.99 -9.32 11.75
C ASP A 23 13.75 -8.00 11.54
N PRO A 24 14.50 -7.85 10.44
CA PRO A 24 15.41 -6.73 10.25
C PRO A 24 14.72 -5.39 10.06
N ASP A 25 13.40 -5.38 9.89
CA ASP A 25 12.61 -4.18 9.59
C ASP A 25 11.56 -3.83 10.65
N VAL A 26 11.50 -4.61 11.73
CA VAL A 26 10.44 -4.51 12.75
C VAL A 26 10.34 -3.13 13.39
N ALA A 27 11.47 -2.43 13.52
CA ALA A 27 11.53 -1.12 14.16
C ALA A 27 10.60 -0.09 13.49
N CYS A 28 10.36 -0.18 12.18
CA CYS A 28 9.50 0.77 11.48
C CYS A 28 8.01 0.64 11.83
N LEU A 29 7.59 -0.42 12.52
CA LEU A 29 6.21 -0.58 13.00
C LEU A 29 5.90 0.40 14.14
N VAL A 30 6.74 0.44 15.18
CA VAL A 30 6.44 1.18 16.42
C VAL A 30 7.64 1.85 17.11
N ASN A 31 8.88 1.43 16.83
CA ASN A 31 10.07 1.80 17.62
C ASN A 31 11.00 2.81 16.93
N ALA A 32 10.74 3.15 15.68
CA ALA A 32 11.46 4.19 14.94
C ALA A 32 10.90 5.59 15.26
N THR A 33 11.73 6.64 15.09
CA THR A 33 11.30 8.04 15.20
C THR A 33 10.08 8.32 14.34
N ASP A 34 10.16 7.92 13.08
CA ASP A 34 9.04 7.91 12.14
C ASP A 34 8.63 6.45 11.92
N SER A 35 7.48 6.04 12.47
CA SER A 35 6.98 4.67 12.47
C SER A 35 5.53 4.60 12.00
N PHE A 36 5.02 3.43 11.65
CA PHE A 36 3.60 3.28 11.30
C PHE A 36 2.67 3.71 12.44
N ALA A 37 3.07 3.53 13.70
CA ALA A 37 2.28 3.96 14.86
C ALA A 37 2.28 5.47 15.11
N THR A 38 3.33 6.20 14.68
CA THR A 38 3.48 7.64 14.93
C THR A 38 3.36 8.52 13.69
N GLY A 39 3.40 7.92 12.51
CA GLY A 39 3.53 8.59 11.21
C GLY A 39 4.88 8.31 10.57
N VAL A 40 4.87 8.07 9.25
CA VAL A 40 6.06 7.73 8.47
C VAL A 40 6.58 8.92 7.67
N ASN A 41 7.90 8.97 7.42
CA ASN A 41 8.47 10.05 6.62
C ASN A 41 8.02 9.95 5.15
N VAL A 42 7.74 11.09 4.52
CA VAL A 42 7.25 11.10 3.13
C VAL A 42 8.40 11.06 2.11
N GLY A 43 9.65 11.22 2.57
CA GLY A 43 10.84 11.18 1.73
C GLY A 43 11.29 12.54 1.17
N VAL A 44 10.60 13.62 1.55
CA VAL A 44 10.91 15.01 1.15
C VAL A 44 11.81 15.65 2.20
N GLY A 45 12.99 16.14 1.80
CA GLY A 45 14.00 16.68 2.70
C GLY A 45 14.88 15.58 3.29
N ASP A 46 14.27 14.57 3.90
CA ASP A 46 14.94 13.39 4.44
C ASP A 46 14.66 12.15 3.57
N PRO A 47 15.67 11.35 3.23
CA PRO A 47 15.46 10.15 2.41
C PRO A 47 14.65 9.10 3.16
N LEU A 48 13.90 8.27 2.42
CA LEU A 48 13.22 7.12 3.00
C LEU A 48 14.27 6.17 3.63
N PRO A 49 13.95 5.49 4.74
CA PRO A 49 14.85 4.52 5.37
C PRO A 49 15.20 3.38 4.42
N ARG A 50 16.17 2.54 4.80
CA ARG A 50 16.62 1.37 4.02
C ARG A 50 16.39 0.12 4.84
N THR A 51 16.11 -0.99 4.16
CA THR A 51 16.17 -2.33 4.77
C THR A 51 17.00 -3.27 3.89
N PRO A 52 18.34 -3.20 3.96
CA PRO A 52 19.23 -3.91 3.02
C PRO A 52 19.06 -5.42 3.00
N GLN A 53 18.60 -6.02 4.11
CA GLN A 53 18.37 -7.46 4.20
C GLN A 53 17.12 -7.93 3.44
N VAL A 54 16.19 -7.01 3.16
CA VAL A 54 14.91 -7.30 2.50
C VAL A 54 14.89 -6.75 1.08
N PHE A 55 15.39 -5.53 0.88
CA PHE A 55 15.32 -4.85 -0.41
C PHE A 55 16.72 -4.62 -1.01
N PRO A 56 16.90 -4.97 -2.29
CA PRO A 56 18.10 -4.57 -3.03
C PRO A 56 18.25 -3.04 -3.07
N PRO A 57 19.48 -2.52 -3.25
CA PRO A 57 19.68 -1.08 -3.42
C PRO A 57 19.00 -0.58 -4.70
N LYS A 58 18.41 0.62 -4.63
CA LYS A 58 17.97 1.34 -5.83
C LYS A 58 19.18 1.82 -6.63
N VAL A 59 19.37 1.25 -7.82
CA VAL A 59 20.49 1.61 -8.72
C VAL A 59 20.05 2.43 -9.93
N LYS A 60 18.78 2.30 -10.34
CA LYS A 60 18.22 2.99 -11.50
C LYS A 60 17.14 3.98 -11.06
N HIS A 61 17.38 5.25 -11.33
CA HIS A 61 16.43 6.35 -11.11
C HIS A 61 15.88 6.81 -12.45
N TRP A 62 14.55 6.91 -12.54
CA TRP A 62 13.90 7.43 -13.72
C TRP A 62 13.90 8.96 -13.66
N LYS A 63 14.20 9.61 -14.78
CA LYS A 63 14.07 11.05 -14.89
C LYS A 63 12.58 11.37 -15.01
N LEU A 64 12.05 12.13 -14.06
CA LEU A 64 10.69 12.64 -14.09
C LEU A 64 10.61 13.88 -15.01
N ASP A 65 9.42 14.17 -15.50
CA ASP A 65 9.18 15.29 -16.42
C ASP A 65 9.63 16.63 -15.82
N GLY A 66 10.19 17.47 -16.70
CA GLY A 66 10.67 18.81 -16.35
C GLY A 66 9.57 19.84 -16.55
N THR A 67 8.79 20.10 -15.51
CA THR A 67 7.86 21.24 -15.47
C THR A 67 8.46 22.40 -14.70
N GLU A 68 7.96 23.62 -14.91
CA GLU A 68 8.31 24.74 -14.06
C GLU A 68 7.74 24.53 -12.66
N PHE A 69 8.50 24.89 -11.63
CA PHE A 69 8.06 24.73 -10.25
C PHE A 69 6.93 25.72 -9.93
N ASN A 70 5.76 25.18 -9.59
CA ASN A 70 4.63 25.95 -9.07
C ASN A 70 4.07 25.23 -7.82
N PRO A 71 4.11 25.85 -6.62
CA PRO A 71 3.70 25.22 -5.37
C PRO A 71 2.20 24.96 -5.26
N ILE A 72 1.37 25.59 -6.09
CA ILE A 72 -0.09 25.45 -6.07
C ILE A 72 -0.59 25.27 -7.49
N ALA A 73 -1.01 24.06 -7.82
CA ALA A 73 -1.52 23.71 -9.13
C ALA A 73 -3.05 23.56 -9.13
N ASP A 74 -3.67 23.96 -10.24
CA ASP A 74 -5.11 23.80 -10.45
C ASP A 74 -5.47 22.37 -10.85
N ASN A 75 -6.68 21.93 -10.49
CA ASN A 75 -7.16 20.59 -10.84
C ASN A 75 -7.31 20.42 -12.35
N TYR A 76 -7.05 19.21 -12.84
CA TYR A 76 -7.33 18.84 -14.22
C TYR A 76 -8.83 18.88 -14.52
N MET A 77 -9.19 19.01 -15.80
CA MET A 77 -10.59 19.04 -16.24
C MET A 77 -11.40 17.86 -15.70
N SER A 78 -10.84 16.65 -15.66
CA SER A 78 -11.53 15.48 -15.08
C SER A 78 -11.83 15.65 -13.59
N GLY A 79 -10.89 16.22 -12.82
CA GLY A 79 -11.10 16.53 -11.41
C GLY A 79 -12.13 17.64 -11.19
N GLN A 80 -12.17 18.64 -12.09
CA GLN A 80 -13.17 19.71 -12.03
C GLN A 80 -14.58 19.21 -12.35
N LEU A 81 -14.73 18.37 -13.38
CA LEU A 81 -16.01 17.82 -13.80
C LEU A 81 -16.64 16.90 -12.74
N SER A 82 -15.82 16.13 -12.03
CA SER A 82 -16.25 15.23 -10.95
C SER A 82 -16.14 15.85 -9.55
N ALA A 83 -16.04 17.18 -9.42
CA ALA A 83 -15.77 17.85 -8.14
C ALA A 83 -16.77 17.47 -7.04
N LYS A 84 -18.06 17.37 -7.37
CA LYS A 84 -19.12 16.99 -6.41
C LYS A 84 -18.96 15.54 -5.92
N GLU A 85 -18.75 14.60 -6.84
CA GLU A 85 -18.58 13.18 -6.54
C GLU A 85 -17.30 12.93 -5.74
N LEU A 86 -16.25 13.70 -6.04
CA LEU A 86 -15.03 13.72 -5.25
C LEU A 86 -15.34 14.23 -3.83
N GLU A 87 -15.91 15.42 -3.68
CA GLU A 87 -16.25 15.99 -2.37
C GLU A 87 -17.09 15.03 -1.50
N GLU A 88 -18.09 14.35 -2.07
CA GLU A 88 -18.90 13.36 -1.33
C GLU A 88 -18.06 12.21 -0.77
N LYS A 89 -17.24 11.54 -1.60
CA LYS A 89 -16.31 10.48 -1.13
C LYS A 89 -15.36 11.00 -0.08
N PHE A 90 -14.95 12.21 -0.31
CA PHE A 90 -14.00 12.84 0.49
C PHE A 90 -14.57 13.08 1.91
N ARG A 91 -15.85 13.48 2.04
CA ARG A 91 -16.57 13.58 3.32
C ARG A 91 -16.70 12.22 4.02
N GLU A 92 -16.90 11.14 3.27
CA GLU A 92 -16.89 9.79 3.85
C GLU A 92 -15.55 9.48 4.51
N GLU A 93 -14.44 9.83 3.87
CA GLU A 93 -13.09 9.62 4.41
C GLU A 93 -12.75 10.59 5.56
N GLU A 94 -13.35 11.78 5.60
CA GLU A 94 -13.32 12.69 6.76
C GLU A 94 -14.00 12.04 7.98
N ALA A 95 -15.16 11.41 7.79
CA ALA A 95 -15.87 10.70 8.87
C ALA A 95 -15.06 9.51 9.42
N LEU A 96 -14.17 8.93 8.61
CA LEU A 96 -13.21 7.90 9.01
C LEU A 96 -11.92 8.48 9.63
N GLY A 97 -11.82 9.80 9.78
CA GLY A 97 -10.66 10.48 10.36
C GLY A 97 -9.41 10.48 9.46
N ARG A 98 -9.52 10.04 8.20
CA ARG A 98 -8.38 9.94 7.26
C ARG A 98 -8.09 11.25 6.54
N MET A 99 -9.04 12.19 6.61
CA MET A 99 -9.04 13.46 5.89
C MET A 99 -9.43 14.60 6.83
N GLU A 100 -9.03 15.82 6.49
CA GLU A 100 -9.63 17.01 7.10
C GLU A 100 -9.80 18.15 6.08
N PRO A 101 -10.95 18.85 6.06
CA PRO A 101 -11.10 20.08 5.30
C PRO A 101 -10.29 21.20 5.97
N SER A 102 -9.66 22.04 5.17
CA SER A 102 -8.91 23.18 5.69
C SER A 102 -8.98 24.38 4.76
N LYS A 103 -8.68 25.57 5.29
CA LYS A 103 -8.65 26.81 4.51
C LYS A 103 -7.22 27.10 4.09
N MET A 104 -7.06 27.65 2.89
CA MET A 104 -5.74 28.01 2.35
C MET A 104 -4.94 28.93 3.28
N SER A 105 -5.60 29.89 3.96
CA SER A 105 -4.94 30.78 4.93
C SER A 105 -4.35 30.03 6.13
N VAL A 106 -5.08 29.04 6.65
CA VAL A 106 -4.63 28.19 7.76
C VAL A 106 -3.45 27.32 7.32
N LEU A 107 -3.54 26.72 6.13
CA LEU A 107 -2.46 25.90 5.58
C LEU A 107 -1.20 26.72 5.29
N ARG A 108 -1.33 27.94 4.77
CA ARG A 108 -0.20 28.86 4.56
C ARG A 108 0.45 29.26 5.87
N ALA A 109 -0.33 29.56 6.90
CA ALA A 109 0.20 29.86 8.23
C ALA A 109 0.93 28.65 8.86
N ARG A 110 0.38 27.44 8.68
CA ARG A 110 0.94 26.19 9.23
C ARG A 110 2.21 25.72 8.52
N TYR A 111 2.22 25.74 7.19
CA TYR A 111 3.27 25.12 6.38
C TYR A 111 4.22 26.11 5.69
N GLY A 112 3.83 27.39 5.59
CA GLY A 112 4.65 28.44 5.00
C GLY A 112 5.14 28.09 3.59
N GLY A 113 6.44 28.27 3.34
CA GLY A 113 7.08 27.94 2.06
C GLY A 113 7.13 26.44 1.71
N ARG A 114 6.82 25.55 2.68
CA ARG A 114 6.74 24.10 2.45
C ARG A 114 5.38 23.64 1.94
N LEU A 115 4.37 24.51 1.92
CA LEU A 115 3.05 24.16 1.43
C LEU A 115 3.12 23.77 -0.06
N ARG A 116 2.54 22.62 -0.40
CA ARG A 116 2.33 22.16 -1.77
C ARG A 116 0.88 21.75 -1.94
N VAL A 117 0.25 22.20 -3.02
CA VAL A 117 -1.13 21.87 -3.38
C VAL A 117 -1.09 21.25 -4.77
N ALA A 118 -1.12 19.92 -4.78
CA ALA A 118 -1.06 19.12 -6.00
C ALA A 118 -2.36 19.22 -6.79
N ALA A 119 -2.26 19.30 -8.11
CA ALA A 119 -3.40 19.17 -9.01
C ALA A 119 -4.06 17.80 -8.82
N MET A 120 -5.36 17.74 -9.05
CA MET A 120 -6.11 16.49 -8.96
C MET A 120 -6.81 16.16 -10.27
N ALA A 121 -6.80 14.89 -10.62
CA ALA A 121 -7.63 14.29 -11.66
C ALA A 121 -8.64 13.31 -11.03
N ALA A 122 -9.72 13.04 -11.76
CA ALA A 122 -10.66 11.98 -11.42
C ALA A 122 -10.57 10.86 -12.47
N ILE A 123 -10.52 9.61 -12.00
CA ILE A 123 -10.60 8.42 -12.85
C ILE A 123 -11.94 7.74 -12.58
N SER A 124 -12.77 7.62 -13.61
CA SER A 124 -14.02 6.87 -13.54
C SER A 124 -13.73 5.37 -13.39
N LYS A 125 -14.45 4.72 -12.49
CA LYS A 125 -14.45 3.27 -12.32
C LYS A 125 -15.56 2.65 -13.15
N PRO A 126 -15.45 1.36 -13.52
CA PRO A 126 -16.53 0.63 -14.18
C PRO A 126 -17.84 0.56 -13.36
N ASP A 127 -17.75 0.68 -12.03
CA ASP A 127 -18.88 0.68 -11.11
C ASP A 127 -19.62 2.04 -11.04
N GLY A 128 -19.22 3.02 -11.85
CA GLY A 128 -19.78 4.38 -11.87
C GLY A 128 -19.19 5.32 -10.83
N GLY A 129 -18.35 4.84 -9.90
CA GLY A 129 -17.68 5.69 -8.92
C GLY A 129 -16.42 6.36 -9.48
N VAL A 130 -15.98 7.46 -8.86
CA VAL A 130 -14.70 8.13 -9.22
C VAL A 130 -13.56 7.79 -8.26
N ARG A 131 -12.32 7.73 -8.75
CA ARG A 131 -11.11 7.65 -7.91
C ARG A 131 -10.33 8.97 -8.04
N PRO A 132 -10.05 9.68 -6.94
CA PRO A 132 -9.12 10.80 -6.97
C PRO A 132 -7.71 10.32 -7.34
N LEU A 133 -7.00 11.12 -8.13
CA LEU A 133 -5.59 10.95 -8.41
C LEU A 133 -4.90 12.31 -8.23
N HIS A 134 -3.90 12.38 -7.35
CA HIS A 134 -3.07 13.56 -7.22
C HIS A 134 -1.90 13.53 -8.17
N ASP A 135 -1.60 14.66 -8.78
CA ASP A 135 -0.35 14.85 -9.48
C ASP A 135 0.67 15.51 -8.56
N ALA A 136 1.47 14.66 -7.91
CA ALA A 136 2.57 15.11 -7.06
C ALA A 136 3.88 15.30 -7.87
N THR A 137 3.86 15.13 -9.19
CA THR A 137 5.02 15.25 -10.08
C THR A 137 5.04 16.60 -10.78
N HIS A 138 4.00 16.92 -11.54
CA HIS A 138 3.94 18.14 -12.33
C HIS A 138 3.69 19.36 -11.44
N SER A 139 4.37 20.46 -11.72
CA SER A 139 4.31 21.74 -10.98
C SER A 139 4.85 21.66 -9.55
N VAL A 140 4.26 20.85 -8.67
CA VAL A 140 4.57 20.84 -7.24
C VAL A 140 5.86 20.12 -6.87
N MET A 141 6.39 19.29 -7.78
CA MET A 141 7.68 18.59 -7.69
C MET A 141 7.89 17.76 -6.41
N VAL A 142 6.81 17.31 -5.77
CA VAL A 142 6.89 16.50 -4.55
C VAL A 142 7.59 15.17 -4.86
N ASN A 143 7.19 14.48 -5.94
CA ASN A 143 7.81 13.22 -6.35
C ASN A 143 9.28 13.37 -6.77
N HIS A 144 9.71 14.52 -7.28
CA HIS A 144 11.12 14.80 -7.57
C HIS A 144 11.96 14.94 -6.29
N ALA A 145 11.35 15.46 -5.22
CA ALA A 145 12.01 15.63 -3.94
C ALA A 145 12.09 14.32 -3.12
N ILE A 146 11.22 13.34 -3.41
CA ILE A 146 11.18 12.04 -2.74
C ILE A 146 12.40 11.20 -3.12
N LYS A 147 13.16 10.75 -2.11
CA LYS A 147 14.35 9.91 -2.30
C LYS A 147 14.13 8.50 -1.76
N TYR A 148 13.87 7.55 -2.67
CA TYR A 148 13.89 6.11 -2.39
C TYR A 148 15.29 5.51 -2.61
N ARG A 149 15.74 4.70 -1.66
CA ARG A 149 17.07 4.06 -1.70
C ARG A 149 17.01 2.53 -1.77
N ASP A 150 15.83 1.96 -1.57
CA ASP A 150 15.52 0.56 -1.80
C ASP A 150 14.84 0.39 -3.16
N GLN A 151 15.12 -0.73 -3.82
CA GLN A 151 14.44 -1.17 -5.02
C GLN A 151 13.27 -2.06 -4.61
N LEU A 152 12.05 -1.52 -4.69
CA LEU A 152 10.84 -2.31 -4.52
C LEU A 152 10.79 -3.39 -5.61
N GLN A 153 10.47 -4.61 -5.20
CA GLN A 153 10.20 -5.74 -6.07
C GLN A 153 8.73 -6.09 -5.89
N CYS A 154 7.95 -5.96 -6.96
CA CYS A 154 6.56 -6.38 -7.00
C CYS A 154 6.47 -7.56 -7.97
N PRO A 155 5.74 -8.64 -7.62
CA PRO A 155 5.55 -9.77 -8.52
C PRO A 155 4.85 -9.30 -9.80
N GLY A 156 5.47 -9.55 -10.94
CA GLY A 156 4.93 -9.23 -12.25
C GLY A 156 4.23 -10.43 -12.89
N PRO A 157 3.82 -10.30 -14.17
CA PRO A 157 3.20 -11.38 -14.91
C PRO A 157 4.06 -12.64 -15.00
N ALA A 158 5.39 -12.50 -14.99
CA ALA A 158 6.33 -13.62 -15.07
C ALA A 158 6.30 -14.48 -13.79
N GLU A 159 6.29 -13.85 -12.61
CA GLU A 159 6.19 -14.52 -11.32
C GLU A 159 4.83 -15.21 -11.16
N VAL A 160 3.74 -14.52 -11.54
CA VAL A 160 2.40 -15.12 -11.55
C VAL A 160 2.36 -16.35 -12.48
N ALA A 161 2.92 -16.24 -13.68
CA ALA A 161 3.00 -17.37 -14.60
C ALA A 161 3.89 -18.52 -14.09
N ALA A 162 4.93 -18.23 -13.31
CA ALA A 162 5.77 -19.24 -12.68
C ALA A 162 4.98 -20.06 -11.65
N VAL A 163 4.22 -19.40 -10.76
CA VAL A 163 3.34 -20.06 -9.80
C VAL A 163 2.30 -20.93 -10.50
N VAL A 164 1.71 -20.44 -11.60
CA VAL A 164 0.75 -21.21 -12.40
C VAL A 164 1.42 -22.42 -13.08
N ARG A 165 2.65 -22.29 -13.59
CA ARG A 165 3.37 -23.43 -14.19
C ARG A 165 3.68 -24.52 -13.18
N GLU A 166 4.17 -24.14 -12.00
CA GLU A 166 4.49 -25.10 -10.94
C GLU A 166 3.24 -25.88 -10.49
N ALA A 167 2.10 -25.20 -10.36
CA ALA A 167 0.81 -25.84 -10.10
C ALA A 167 0.45 -26.92 -11.15
N VAL A 168 0.71 -26.64 -12.42
CA VAL A 168 0.46 -27.59 -13.52
C VAL A 168 1.43 -28.76 -13.50
N GLU A 169 2.73 -28.50 -13.29
CA GLU A 169 3.78 -29.52 -13.30
C GLU A 169 3.64 -30.52 -12.15
N THR A 170 3.29 -30.03 -10.96
CA THR A 170 3.09 -30.86 -9.76
C THR A 170 1.81 -31.70 -9.80
N ARG A 171 0.91 -31.43 -10.76
CA ARG A 171 -0.44 -32.04 -10.88
C ARG A 171 -1.28 -31.91 -9.60
N GLU A 172 -0.95 -30.96 -8.74
CA GLU A 172 -1.72 -30.69 -7.54
C GLU A 172 -2.87 -29.74 -7.87
N ALA A 173 -4.05 -29.98 -7.27
CA ALA A 173 -5.13 -29.02 -7.33
C ALA A 173 -4.78 -27.83 -6.44
N VAL A 174 -4.54 -26.67 -7.07
CA VAL A 174 -4.15 -25.43 -6.38
C VAL A 174 -5.36 -24.54 -6.18
N PHE A 175 -5.52 -23.98 -4.97
CA PHE A 175 -6.58 -23.02 -4.66
C PHE A 175 -6.00 -21.61 -4.54
N CYS A 176 -6.52 -20.65 -5.33
CA CYS A 176 -6.05 -19.25 -5.35
C CYS A 176 -7.08 -18.25 -4.78
N VAL A 177 -6.65 -17.14 -4.15
CA VAL A 177 -7.53 -16.02 -3.67
C VAL A 177 -7.03 -14.63 -4.13
N SER A 178 -7.89 -13.60 -4.33
CA SER A 178 -7.50 -12.17 -4.56
C SER A 178 -8.36 -11.12 -3.79
N ALA A 179 -7.82 -9.93 -3.41
CA ALA A 179 -8.47 -8.87 -2.59
C ALA A 179 -8.09 -7.40 -3.01
N ASP A 180 -8.80 -6.31 -2.61
CA ASP A 180 -8.55 -4.88 -3.08
C ASP A 180 -8.80 -3.77 -2.00
N ILE A 181 -8.03 -2.65 -2.01
CA ILE A 181 -7.91 -1.53 -1.01
C ILE A 181 -7.95 -0.10 -1.69
N ARG A 182 -8.41 1.03 -1.05
CA ARG A 182 -8.79 2.34 -1.74
C ARG A 182 -8.71 3.68 -0.90
N VAL A 183 -8.41 4.94 -1.44
CA VAL A 183 -8.73 6.38 -0.89
C VAL A 183 -8.40 7.71 -1.75
N VAL A 184 -8.85 9.00 -1.39
CA VAL A 184 -8.10 10.35 -1.03
C VAL A 184 -8.82 11.82 -0.93
N TRP A 185 -8.36 12.85 -0.09
CA TRP A 185 -8.40 14.41 0.14
C TRP A 185 -7.02 14.86 0.84
N ILE A 186 -6.88 15.84 1.80
CA ILE A 186 -5.69 16.03 2.70
C ILE A 186 -5.47 14.75 3.48
N ASN A 187 -4.55 13.93 3.00
CA ASN A 187 -4.39 12.61 3.56
C ASN A 187 -3.58 12.67 4.85
N LYS A 188 -4.18 12.10 5.90
CA LYS A 188 -3.44 11.62 7.08
C LYS A 188 -2.82 10.23 6.83
N VAL A 189 -3.04 9.66 5.64
CA VAL A 189 -2.60 8.33 5.20
C VAL A 189 -1.90 8.39 3.83
N GLY A 190 -1.34 7.27 3.35
CA GLY A 190 -0.79 7.20 1.99
C GLY A 190 -1.85 7.47 0.91
N THR A 191 -1.44 8.06 -0.22
CA THR A 191 -2.35 8.52 -1.28
C THR A 191 -1.87 8.16 -2.68
N PHE A 192 -2.82 7.90 -3.58
CA PHE A 192 -2.52 7.74 -5.01
C PHE A 192 -1.84 9.00 -5.56
N GLY A 193 -0.80 8.76 -6.36
CA GLY A 193 -0.03 9.82 -7.01
C GLY A 193 1.21 10.29 -6.24
N VAL A 194 1.36 9.96 -4.96
CA VAL A 194 2.56 10.26 -4.17
C VAL A 194 3.45 9.02 -4.08
N SER A 195 4.69 9.13 -4.56
CA SER A 195 5.60 7.99 -4.75
C SER A 195 6.09 7.31 -3.47
N SER A 196 5.95 7.93 -2.30
CA SER A 196 6.29 7.30 -1.01
C SER A 196 5.19 6.36 -0.49
N ALA A 197 3.94 6.53 -0.92
CA ALA A 197 2.85 5.64 -0.53
C ALA A 197 3.08 4.17 -0.91
N PRO A 198 3.42 3.81 -2.18
CA PRO A 198 3.72 2.43 -2.53
C PRO A 198 4.96 1.89 -1.81
N TYR A 199 5.95 2.74 -1.48
CA TYR A 199 7.12 2.31 -0.69
C TYR A 199 6.73 1.81 0.70
N TRP A 200 6.02 2.65 1.47
CA TRP A 200 5.59 2.28 2.81
C TRP A 200 4.59 1.14 2.80
N TRP A 201 3.71 1.09 1.80
CA TRP A 201 2.80 -0.03 1.61
C TRP A 201 3.55 -1.35 1.41
N SER A 202 4.48 -1.41 0.44
CA SER A 202 5.28 -2.62 0.19
C SER A 202 6.05 -3.06 1.43
N LYS A 203 6.56 -2.09 2.21
CA LYS A 203 7.31 -2.36 3.44
C LYS A 203 6.43 -2.98 4.53
N LEU A 204 5.26 -2.39 4.79
CA LEU A 204 4.29 -2.91 5.75
C LEU A 204 3.81 -4.31 5.36
N PHE A 205 3.43 -4.50 4.10
CA PHE A 205 2.90 -5.78 3.65
C PHE A 205 3.97 -6.86 3.56
N ALA A 206 5.24 -6.52 3.36
CA ALA A 206 6.35 -7.45 3.49
C ALA A 206 6.54 -7.92 4.95
N LEU A 207 6.39 -7.03 5.94
CA LEU A 207 6.40 -7.40 7.36
C LEU A 207 5.24 -8.35 7.71
N ILE A 208 4.02 -8.01 7.27
CA ILE A 208 2.84 -8.88 7.45
C ILE A 208 3.05 -10.22 6.74
N GLY A 209 3.58 -10.21 5.52
CA GLY A 209 3.87 -11.42 4.76
C GLY A 209 4.88 -12.33 5.44
N ARG A 210 5.94 -11.79 6.06
CA ARG A 210 6.89 -12.56 6.86
C ARG A 210 6.27 -13.12 8.13
N PHE A 211 5.43 -12.33 8.83
CA PHE A 211 4.63 -12.82 9.95
C PHE A 211 3.74 -14.00 9.53
N VAL A 212 2.99 -13.87 8.43
CA VAL A 212 2.17 -14.96 7.87
C VAL A 212 3.06 -16.16 7.52
N GLY A 213 4.24 -15.93 6.93
CA GLY A 213 5.26 -16.94 6.70
C GLY A 213 5.63 -17.74 7.95
N HIS A 214 5.90 -17.05 9.06
CA HIS A 214 6.20 -17.70 10.35
C HIS A 214 5.01 -18.55 10.86
N VAL A 215 3.78 -18.07 10.70
CA VAL A 215 2.56 -18.81 11.09
C VAL A 215 2.37 -20.06 10.22
N MET A 216 2.63 -19.96 8.93
CA MET A 216 2.50 -21.06 7.97
C MET A 216 3.61 -22.11 8.10
N GLN A 217 4.67 -21.82 8.85
CA GLN A 217 5.78 -22.73 9.14
C GLN A 217 6.34 -23.39 7.87
N THR A 218 6.33 -24.72 7.80
CA THR A 218 6.87 -25.52 6.69
C THR A 218 5.84 -25.82 5.61
N ALA A 219 4.68 -25.17 5.63
CA ALA A 219 3.67 -25.36 4.58
C ALA A 219 4.18 -24.88 3.22
N ALA A 220 3.93 -25.66 2.17
CA ALA A 220 4.16 -25.23 0.80
C ALA A 220 2.98 -24.37 0.34
N TYR A 221 3.22 -23.08 0.14
CA TYR A 221 2.22 -22.14 -0.38
C TYR A 221 2.91 -20.97 -1.07
N TRP A 222 2.17 -20.33 -1.98
CA TRP A 222 2.58 -19.07 -2.58
C TRP A 222 1.78 -17.93 -2.00
N HIS A 223 2.44 -16.82 -1.71
CA HIS A 223 1.82 -15.57 -1.30
C HIS A 223 2.46 -14.44 -2.09
N LEU A 224 1.67 -13.80 -2.94
CA LEU A 224 2.09 -12.68 -3.78
C LEU A 224 1.25 -11.44 -3.43
N VAL A 225 1.92 -10.31 -3.26
CA VAL A 225 1.27 -9.02 -3.00
C VAL A 225 1.64 -8.09 -4.13
N TYR A 226 0.64 -7.60 -4.85
CA TYR A 226 0.83 -6.62 -5.91
C TYR A 226 -0.11 -5.44 -5.70
N VAL A 227 0.46 -4.31 -5.28
CA VAL A 227 -0.32 -3.11 -4.93
C VAL A 227 -1.41 -3.51 -3.93
N ASP A 228 -2.68 -3.36 -4.30
CA ASP A 228 -3.82 -3.64 -3.44
C ASP A 228 -4.27 -5.11 -3.51
N ASP A 229 -3.70 -5.91 -4.43
CA ASP A 229 -4.03 -7.31 -4.68
C ASP A 229 -3.18 -8.29 -3.86
N LEU A 230 -3.85 -9.07 -3.01
CA LEU A 230 -3.24 -10.18 -2.26
C LEU A 230 -3.61 -11.53 -2.88
N HIS A 231 -2.62 -12.27 -3.37
CA HIS A 231 -2.80 -13.61 -3.90
C HIS A 231 -2.19 -14.69 -3.01
N GLY A 232 -3.00 -15.66 -2.59
CA GLY A 232 -2.52 -16.88 -1.92
C GLY A 232 -2.80 -18.10 -2.78
N ALA A 233 -1.82 -18.99 -2.98
CA ALA A 233 -1.99 -20.25 -3.70
C ALA A 233 -1.57 -21.43 -2.81
N PHE A 234 -2.48 -22.37 -2.59
CA PHE A 234 -2.29 -23.48 -1.65
C PHE A 234 -2.41 -24.82 -2.35
N THR A 235 -1.50 -25.75 -2.01
CA THR A 235 -1.40 -27.05 -2.65
C THR A 235 -1.41 -28.18 -1.62
N GLY A 236 -1.42 -29.43 -2.06
CA GLY A 236 -1.46 -30.60 -1.18
C GLY A 236 -2.83 -30.96 -0.56
N PRO A 237 -2.84 -31.95 0.35
CA PRO A 237 -4.07 -32.48 0.96
C PRO A 237 -4.71 -31.51 1.96
N LEU A 238 -3.90 -30.67 2.63
CA LEU A 238 -4.35 -29.71 3.65
C LEU A 238 -4.62 -28.30 3.10
N LYS A 239 -4.72 -28.13 1.78
CA LYS A 239 -4.79 -26.81 1.13
C LYS A 239 -5.93 -25.92 1.64
N PHE A 240 -7.06 -26.50 2.04
CA PHE A 240 -8.21 -25.71 2.52
C PHE A 240 -8.01 -25.29 3.98
N GLU A 241 -7.43 -26.15 4.80
CA GLU A 241 -7.03 -25.84 6.16
C GLU A 241 -5.94 -24.76 6.17
N LEU A 242 -4.93 -24.90 5.30
CA LEU A 242 -3.85 -23.93 5.12
C LEU A 242 -4.37 -22.58 4.62
N LEU A 243 -5.35 -22.57 3.71
CA LEU A 243 -6.04 -21.35 3.30
C LEU A 243 -6.69 -20.65 4.51
N TRP A 244 -7.38 -21.39 5.37
CA TRP A 244 -8.03 -20.81 6.55
C TRP A 244 -7.02 -20.29 7.58
N VAL A 245 -5.92 -21.01 7.80
CA VAL A 245 -4.82 -20.56 8.67
C VAL A 245 -4.20 -19.28 8.11
N TRP A 246 -3.99 -19.21 6.80
CA TRP A 246 -3.45 -18.04 6.12
C TRP A 246 -4.37 -16.83 6.26
N LEU A 247 -5.68 -16.98 6.01
CA LEU A 247 -6.67 -15.92 6.21
C LEU A 247 -6.73 -15.47 7.67
N LEU A 248 -6.72 -16.42 8.60
CA LEU A 248 -6.73 -16.13 10.04
C LEU A 248 -5.50 -15.33 10.46
N ALA A 249 -4.31 -15.65 9.94
CA ALA A 249 -3.09 -14.92 10.25
C ALA A 249 -3.22 -13.43 9.89
N PHE A 250 -3.73 -13.12 8.70
CA PHE A 250 -3.97 -11.74 8.30
C PHE A 250 -5.01 -11.01 9.15
N GLU A 251 -6.10 -11.69 9.50
CA GLU A 251 -7.17 -11.17 10.36
C GLU A 251 -6.65 -10.87 11.78
N VAL A 252 -5.80 -11.73 12.34
CA VAL A 252 -5.19 -11.55 13.67
C VAL A 252 -4.39 -10.24 13.75
N ILE A 253 -3.80 -9.79 12.65
CA ILE A 253 -3.05 -8.53 12.58
C ILE A 253 -3.93 -7.33 12.18
N GLY A 254 -5.24 -7.54 11.98
CA GLY A 254 -6.20 -6.49 11.65
C GLY A 254 -6.19 -6.08 10.18
N THR A 255 -5.83 -6.99 9.27
CA THR A 255 -5.81 -6.69 7.83
C THR A 255 -7.24 -6.41 7.32
N PRO A 256 -7.54 -5.21 6.81
CA PRO A 256 -8.92 -4.83 6.49
C PRO A 256 -9.35 -5.38 5.13
N PHE A 257 -9.79 -6.64 5.09
CA PHE A 257 -10.21 -7.26 3.84
C PHE A 257 -11.58 -6.79 3.33
N GLY A 258 -11.63 -6.48 2.03
CA GLY A 258 -12.90 -6.37 1.30
C GLY A 258 -13.45 -7.75 0.94
N TYR A 259 -13.97 -8.49 1.92
CA TYR A 259 -14.46 -9.88 1.74
C TYR A 259 -15.39 -10.09 0.55
N HIS A 260 -16.28 -9.14 0.27
CA HIS A 260 -17.20 -9.20 -0.88
C HIS A 260 -16.48 -9.23 -2.24
N LYS A 261 -15.19 -8.91 -2.29
CA LYS A 261 -14.34 -8.95 -3.49
C LYS A 261 -13.51 -10.22 -3.60
N PHE A 262 -13.54 -11.09 -2.59
CA PHE A 262 -12.75 -12.31 -2.62
C PHE A 262 -13.19 -13.16 -3.80
N LYS A 263 -12.21 -13.54 -4.61
CA LYS A 263 -12.37 -14.47 -5.72
C LYS A 263 -11.47 -15.65 -5.45
N GLY A 264 -11.97 -16.86 -5.63
CA GLY A 264 -11.13 -18.05 -5.59
C GLY A 264 -11.62 -19.17 -6.48
N GLY A 265 -10.78 -20.20 -6.64
CA GLY A 265 -11.06 -21.32 -7.52
C GLY A 265 -9.91 -22.31 -7.56
N THR A 266 -10.18 -23.47 -8.16
CA THR A 266 -9.23 -24.59 -8.30
C THR A 266 -8.49 -24.59 -9.64
N THR A 267 -8.82 -23.66 -10.54
CA THR A 267 -8.27 -23.54 -11.89
C THR A 267 -7.66 -22.17 -12.09
N GLY A 268 -6.34 -22.08 -11.88
CA GLY A 268 -5.50 -20.95 -12.28
C GLY A 268 -5.60 -19.70 -11.40
N MET A 269 -4.45 -19.06 -11.17
CA MET A 269 -4.36 -17.72 -10.61
C MET A 269 -4.82 -16.73 -11.69
N LYS A 270 -5.81 -15.88 -11.41
CA LYS A 270 -6.24 -14.87 -12.39
C LYS A 270 -5.10 -13.86 -12.57
N LEU A 271 -4.62 -13.74 -13.80
CA LEU A 271 -3.74 -12.65 -14.23
C LEU A 271 -4.55 -11.34 -14.24
N PHE A 272 -3.92 -10.26 -13.81
CA PHE A 272 -4.43 -8.90 -13.64
C PHE A 272 -5.31 -8.39 -14.79
#